data_AF-A0A1J5WH92-F1
#
_entry.id   AF-A0A1J5WH92-F1
#
_cell.length_a   1.000
_cell.length_b   1.000
_cell.length_c   1.000
_cell.angle_alpha   90.00
_cell.angle_beta   90.00
_cell.angle_gamma   90.00
#
_symmetry.space_group_name_H-M   'P 1'
#
loop_
_entity.id
_entity.type
_entity.pdbx_description
1 polymer ?
#
loop_
_entity_poly.entity_id
_entity_poly.type
_entity_poly.pdbx_seq_one_letter_code
_entity_poly.pdbx_strand_id
1 'polypeptide(L)'
;MFCEGSNNIWIGKVRSLTLKDYAVGILLKLRIHGENVMEELSLEACHSETLIEILKEENNSIWVGKVRKLKLIDYAVNILPKLRIHEENEMEELCLWTYYPGNITEILKKENNSIWIGKVKKLELGNHAVNILPKLRIHEENEMEELYLCLIGYGYYHTTEILKEEINSIWIGKVRKLKLKDYAVNILPKLRIHEENEMEELVLEAYYPRNIIEIIKKENNSIWIGKVRKINLRNYAVEVLPKLRIHEENLTEELSLSADGTEHLAKILEENSSIWIGRVKKLELRDYAVNILPKLRIHEENEMEELYLCLIGYCYYHIIEILKEENNSIWIGKVRKLTLKNYAVGILSRLKLHEENEMEELSLEECHSATLVEIFKIMDKSIWIGKVRKINLTGYAEKIKDKLDFTLLAPDDQEEIGSD
;
A
#
# COMPACT_ATOMS: atom_id res chain seq x y z
N MET A 1 35.29 -25.64 -15.75
CA MET A 1 35.44 -27.03 -15.29
C MET A 1 34.04 -27.49 -14.91
N PHE A 2 33.36 -28.24 -15.77
CA PHE A 2 32.00 -28.71 -15.50
C PHE A 2 32.12 -30.01 -14.69
N CYS A 3 31.55 -30.06 -13.49
CA CYS A 3 31.41 -31.31 -12.75
C CYS A 3 30.48 -32.24 -13.52
N GLU A 4 31.03 -33.33 -14.06
CA GLU A 4 30.29 -34.45 -14.61
C GLU A 4 29.61 -35.21 -13.46
N GLY A 5 28.37 -34.81 -13.17
CA GLY A 5 27.50 -35.43 -12.18
C GLY A 5 26.03 -35.42 -12.62
N SER A 6 25.70 -36.18 -13.67
CA SER A 6 24.34 -36.65 -14.01
C SER A 6 23.26 -35.69 -14.56
N ASN A 7 23.62 -34.66 -15.32
CA ASN A 7 22.70 -33.94 -16.22
C ASN A 7 22.34 -34.78 -17.46
N ASN A 8 21.63 -35.89 -17.28
CA ASN A 8 21.44 -36.91 -18.34
C ASN A 8 20.19 -36.72 -19.20
N ILE A 9 19.27 -35.84 -18.83
CA ILE A 9 17.99 -35.66 -19.54
C ILE A 9 18.01 -34.34 -20.29
N TRP A 10 18.42 -34.38 -21.56
CA TRP A 10 18.30 -33.25 -22.47
C TRP A 10 16.82 -33.01 -22.80
N ILE A 11 16.30 -31.84 -22.44
CA ILE A 11 14.90 -31.45 -22.71
C ILE A 11 14.78 -30.32 -23.72
N GLY A 12 15.89 -29.86 -24.29
CA GLY A 12 15.90 -28.84 -25.34
C GLY A 12 15.43 -27.47 -24.85
N LYS A 13 14.66 -26.77 -25.69
CA LYS A 13 14.01 -25.50 -25.33
C LYS A 13 12.70 -25.80 -24.61
N VAL A 14 12.54 -25.24 -23.42
CA VAL A 14 11.41 -25.49 -22.52
C VAL A 14 10.65 -24.20 -22.34
N ARG A 15 9.40 -24.21 -22.77
CA ARG A 15 8.49 -23.07 -22.60
C ARG A 15 8.08 -22.89 -21.15
N SER A 16 7.67 -23.95 -20.47
CA SER A 16 7.23 -23.94 -19.07
C SER A 16 7.66 -25.22 -18.36
N LEU A 17 8.11 -25.11 -17.12
CA LEU A 17 8.48 -26.23 -16.28
C LEU A 17 7.85 -26.08 -14.89
N THR A 18 6.98 -27.02 -14.53
CA THR A 18 6.38 -27.08 -13.20
C THR A 18 6.77 -28.41 -12.55
N LEU A 19 7.42 -28.35 -11.39
CA LEU A 19 7.79 -29.52 -10.60
C LEU A 19 7.22 -29.37 -9.19
N LYS A 20 6.57 -30.43 -8.70
CA LYS A 20 5.98 -30.48 -7.36
C LYS A 20 6.56 -31.62 -6.54
N ASP A 21 6.81 -31.35 -5.27
CA ASP A 21 7.32 -32.26 -4.25
C ASP A 21 8.55 -33.03 -4.75
N TYR A 22 8.49 -34.37 -4.75
CA TYR A 22 9.59 -35.23 -5.16
C TYR A 22 10.05 -34.99 -6.60
N ALA A 23 9.19 -34.44 -7.47
CA ALA A 23 9.58 -34.11 -8.84
C ALA A 23 10.61 -32.97 -8.91
N VAL A 24 10.68 -32.10 -7.90
CA VAL A 24 11.66 -31.00 -7.85
C VAL A 24 13.09 -31.55 -7.89
N GLY A 25 13.34 -32.70 -7.26
CA GLY A 25 14.65 -33.38 -7.29
C GLY A 25 15.14 -33.76 -8.69
N ILE A 26 14.24 -33.87 -9.69
CA ILE A 26 14.60 -34.16 -11.08
C ILE A 26 15.31 -32.95 -11.73
N LEU A 27 15.18 -31.73 -11.18
CA LEU A 27 15.79 -30.52 -11.73
C LEU A 27 17.30 -30.67 -11.99
N LEU A 28 18.04 -31.37 -11.12
CA LEU A 28 19.47 -31.66 -11.30
C LEU A 28 19.81 -32.55 -12.49
N LYS A 29 18.82 -33.26 -13.03
CA LYS A 29 19.00 -34.18 -14.15
C LYS A 29 18.64 -33.53 -15.48
N LEU A 30 17.97 -32.38 -15.44
CA LEU A 30 17.46 -31.69 -16.62
C LEU A 30 18.54 -30.79 -17.22
N ARG A 31 18.82 -30.99 -18.51
CA ARG A 31 19.67 -30.11 -19.29
C ARG A 31 18.81 -29.27 -20.23
N ILE A 32 18.67 -27.99 -19.88
CA ILE A 32 17.97 -26.98 -20.67
C ILE A 32 18.93 -26.36 -21.69
N HIS A 33 18.43 -26.03 -22.87
CA HIS A 33 19.21 -25.35 -23.91
C HIS A 33 19.79 -24.01 -23.42
N GLY A 34 21.02 -23.68 -23.85
CA GLY A 34 21.72 -22.45 -23.43
C GLY A 34 20.93 -21.18 -23.74
N GLU A 35 20.34 -21.12 -24.94
CA GLU A 35 19.50 -20.00 -25.41
C GLU A 35 18.02 -20.14 -25.01
N ASN A 36 17.68 -20.91 -23.98
CA ASN A 36 16.29 -21.05 -23.58
C ASN A 36 15.75 -19.76 -22.95
N VAL A 37 14.58 -19.34 -23.41
CA VAL A 37 13.77 -18.28 -22.79
C VAL A 37 12.50 -18.95 -22.29
N MET A 38 12.51 -19.33 -21.01
CA MET A 38 11.39 -19.99 -20.35
C MET A 38 10.33 -18.94 -19.97
N GLU A 39 9.08 -19.22 -20.31
CA GLU A 39 7.95 -18.41 -19.83
C GLU A 39 7.75 -18.58 -18.33
N GLU A 40 7.85 -19.80 -17.80
CA GLU A 40 7.63 -20.07 -16.39
C GLU A 40 8.45 -21.26 -15.86
N LEU A 41 9.11 -21.04 -14.73
CA LEU A 41 9.67 -22.06 -13.86
C LEU A 41 8.93 -22.03 -12.52
N SER A 42 8.17 -23.08 -12.20
CA SER A 42 7.45 -23.20 -10.94
C SER A 42 7.89 -24.45 -10.17
N LEU A 43 8.44 -24.25 -8.97
CA LEU A 43 8.90 -25.31 -8.08
C LEU A 43 8.16 -25.20 -6.75
N GLU A 44 7.56 -26.30 -6.31
CA GLU A 44 6.84 -26.39 -5.03
C GLU A 44 7.33 -27.65 -4.32
N ALA A 45 7.76 -27.54 -3.07
CA ALA A 45 8.20 -28.70 -2.31
C ALA A 45 7.74 -28.61 -0.85
N CYS A 46 6.86 -29.51 -0.44
CA CYS A 46 6.33 -29.54 0.93
C CYS A 46 7.29 -30.20 1.94
N HIS A 47 8.32 -30.92 1.46
CA HIS A 47 9.26 -31.67 2.29
C HIS A 47 10.71 -31.41 1.90
N SER A 48 11.59 -31.17 2.88
CA SER A 48 13.03 -30.94 2.66
C SER A 48 13.77 -32.12 2.04
N GLU A 49 13.32 -33.36 2.31
CA GLU A 49 13.93 -34.59 1.82
C GLU A 49 14.09 -34.61 0.30
N THR A 50 13.14 -33.98 -0.39
CA THR A 50 13.11 -33.87 -1.86
C THR A 50 14.27 -33.05 -2.43
N LEU A 51 14.91 -32.21 -1.60
CA LEU A 51 15.89 -31.23 -2.02
C LEU A 51 17.31 -31.54 -1.54
N ILE A 52 17.52 -32.63 -0.79
CA ILE A 52 18.83 -32.93 -0.17
C ILE A 52 19.96 -32.89 -1.20
N GLU A 53 19.78 -33.50 -2.37
CA GLU A 53 20.80 -33.50 -3.43
C GLU A 53 20.97 -32.11 -4.05
N ILE A 54 19.87 -31.39 -4.31
CA ILE A 54 19.92 -30.01 -4.87
C ILE A 54 20.66 -29.05 -3.94
N LEU A 55 20.47 -29.20 -2.62
CA LEU A 55 21.07 -28.29 -1.66
C LEU A 55 22.57 -28.51 -1.46
N LYS A 56 23.09 -29.70 -1.80
CA LYS A 56 24.53 -30.01 -1.80
C LYS A 56 25.29 -29.35 -2.95
N GLU A 57 24.60 -29.00 -4.03
CA GLU A 57 25.21 -28.39 -5.20
C GLU A 57 25.85 -27.04 -4.89
N GLU A 58 26.80 -26.63 -5.72
CA GLU A 58 27.37 -25.29 -5.64
C GLU A 58 26.33 -24.21 -5.95
N ASN A 59 26.51 -23.01 -5.40
CA ASN A 59 25.67 -21.87 -5.77
C ASN A 59 25.81 -21.57 -7.27
N ASN A 60 24.73 -21.18 -7.94
CA ASN A 60 24.72 -20.92 -9.39
C ASN A 60 25.20 -22.11 -10.25
N SER A 61 25.00 -23.36 -9.82
CA SER A 61 25.36 -24.55 -10.62
C SER A 61 24.24 -25.01 -11.56
N ILE A 62 22.98 -24.73 -11.23
CA ILE A 62 21.80 -25.23 -11.96
C ILE A 62 21.39 -24.21 -13.03
N TRP A 63 21.79 -24.44 -14.28
CA TRP A 63 21.43 -23.54 -15.39
C TRP A 63 19.95 -23.61 -15.76
N VAL A 64 19.26 -22.47 -15.65
CA VAL A 64 17.84 -22.33 -16.06
C VAL A 64 17.63 -21.41 -17.27
N GLY A 65 18.68 -20.74 -17.76
CA GLY A 65 18.61 -19.81 -18.88
C GLY A 65 17.96 -18.49 -18.52
N LYS A 66 17.24 -17.89 -19.48
CA LYS A 66 16.36 -16.73 -19.23
C LYS A 66 14.99 -17.25 -18.77
N VAL A 67 14.43 -16.67 -17.72
CA VAL A 67 13.16 -17.06 -17.10
C VAL A 67 12.30 -15.82 -16.91
N ARG A 68 11.12 -15.78 -17.55
CA ARG A 68 10.16 -14.68 -17.43
C ARG A 68 9.45 -14.73 -16.07
N LYS A 69 9.02 -15.90 -15.61
CA LYS A 69 8.35 -16.08 -14.30
C LYS A 69 9.01 -17.17 -13.48
N LEU A 70 9.47 -16.84 -12.28
CA LEU A 70 10.04 -17.79 -11.33
C LEU A 70 9.18 -17.85 -10.07
N LYS A 71 8.58 -19.02 -9.82
CA LYS A 71 7.75 -19.26 -8.63
C LYS A 71 8.37 -20.36 -7.78
N LEU A 72 8.76 -20.05 -6.55
CA LEU A 72 9.28 -21.01 -5.58
C LEU A 72 8.41 -21.02 -4.33
N ILE A 73 7.88 -22.20 -3.99
CA ILE A 73 6.95 -22.39 -2.86
C ILE A 73 7.53 -23.38 -1.84
N ASP A 74 7.39 -23.05 -0.57
CA ASP A 74 7.83 -23.80 0.60
C ASP A 74 9.32 -24.14 0.54
N TYR A 75 9.73 -25.41 0.68
CA TYR A 75 11.15 -25.77 0.70
C TYR A 75 11.86 -25.43 -0.61
N ALA A 76 11.13 -25.34 -1.74
CA ALA A 76 11.72 -25.00 -3.02
C ALA A 76 12.35 -23.59 -3.04
N VAL A 77 11.97 -22.71 -2.11
CA VAL A 77 12.59 -21.40 -1.96
C VAL A 77 14.10 -21.53 -1.73
N ASN A 78 14.57 -22.51 -0.94
CA ASN A 78 16.00 -22.75 -0.69
C ASN A 78 16.82 -23.10 -1.96
N ILE A 79 16.17 -23.41 -3.08
CA ILE A 79 16.84 -23.70 -4.36
C ILE A 79 17.33 -22.41 -5.03
N LEU A 80 16.76 -21.25 -4.69
CA LEU A 80 17.08 -19.98 -5.36
C LEU A 80 18.58 -19.70 -5.50
N PRO A 81 19.45 -19.85 -4.48
CA PRO A 81 20.90 -19.62 -4.62
C PRO A 81 21.62 -20.63 -5.53
N LYS A 82 20.97 -21.77 -5.83
CA LYS A 82 21.52 -22.82 -6.70
C LYS A 82 21.22 -22.55 -8.17
N LEU A 83 20.16 -21.79 -8.46
CA LEU A 83 19.77 -21.44 -9.82
C LEU A 83 20.76 -20.45 -10.43
N ARG A 84 21.30 -20.79 -11.60
CA ARG A 84 22.05 -19.88 -12.46
C ARG A 84 21.11 -19.30 -13.50
N ILE A 85 20.59 -18.11 -13.19
CA ILE A 85 19.80 -17.28 -14.10
C ILE A 85 20.76 -16.51 -15.00
N HIS A 86 20.42 -16.35 -16.28
CA HIS A 86 21.21 -15.58 -17.23
C HIS A 86 21.41 -14.13 -16.75
N GLU A 87 22.57 -13.51 -16.99
CA GLU A 87 22.88 -12.16 -16.51
C GLU A 87 21.95 -11.07 -17.08
N GLU A 88 21.67 -11.16 -18.38
CA GLU A 88 20.68 -10.33 -19.10
C GLU A 88 19.21 -10.76 -18.88
N ASN A 89 18.89 -11.45 -17.78
CA ASN A 89 17.50 -11.84 -17.53
C ASN A 89 16.67 -10.65 -17.06
N GLU A 90 15.62 -10.35 -17.82
CA GLU A 90 14.55 -9.43 -17.44
C GLU A 90 13.32 -10.25 -17.06
N MET A 91 13.16 -10.48 -15.75
CA MET A 91 12.06 -11.27 -15.20
C MET A 91 10.80 -10.43 -15.10
N GLU A 92 9.68 -10.97 -15.56
CA GLU A 92 8.36 -10.38 -15.34
C GLU A 92 7.92 -10.55 -13.89
N GLU A 93 8.17 -11.71 -13.30
CA GLU A 93 7.68 -12.04 -11.96
C GLU A 93 8.62 -13.00 -11.19
N LEU A 94 9.02 -12.60 -9.99
CA LEU A 94 9.64 -13.47 -8.99
C LEU A 94 8.68 -13.61 -7.80
N CYS A 95 8.18 -14.82 -7.57
CA CYS A 95 7.24 -15.12 -6.49
C CYS A 95 7.86 -16.16 -5.54
N LEU A 96 8.14 -15.76 -4.30
CA LEU A 96 8.70 -16.63 -3.26
C LEU A 96 7.73 -16.70 -2.08
N TRP A 97 7.27 -17.90 -1.72
CA TRP A 97 6.32 -18.10 -0.64
C TRP A 97 6.75 -19.25 0.26
N THR A 98 6.74 -19.06 1.57
CA THR A 98 6.94 -20.17 2.50
C THR A 98 6.31 -19.93 3.86
N TYR A 99 5.54 -20.91 4.34
CA TYR A 99 4.88 -20.84 5.66
C TYR A 99 5.79 -21.19 6.84
N TYR A 100 6.95 -21.80 6.59
CA TYR A 100 7.87 -22.24 7.65
C TYR A 100 9.24 -21.57 7.55
N PRO A 101 9.87 -21.19 8.68
CA PRO A 101 11.18 -20.55 8.68
C PRO A 101 12.30 -21.52 8.29
N GLY A 102 12.12 -22.83 8.54
CA GLY A 102 13.07 -23.87 8.13
C GLY A 102 13.32 -23.92 6.63
N ASN A 103 12.34 -23.47 5.84
CA ASN A 103 12.37 -23.50 4.38
C ASN A 103 13.28 -22.42 3.76
N ILE A 104 13.88 -21.55 4.58
CA ILE A 104 14.79 -20.49 4.13
C ILE A 104 16.12 -20.47 4.89
N THR A 105 16.36 -21.45 5.77
CA THR A 105 17.54 -21.46 6.66
C THR A 105 18.86 -21.42 5.89
N GLU A 106 18.96 -22.08 4.74
CA GLU A 106 20.18 -22.05 3.91
C GLU A 106 20.40 -20.70 3.23
N ILE A 107 19.33 -20.01 2.87
CA ILE A 107 19.39 -18.66 2.29
C ILE A 107 19.80 -17.63 3.33
N LEU A 108 19.26 -17.72 4.56
CA LEU A 108 19.57 -16.75 5.60
C LEU A 108 21.05 -16.77 6.03
N LYS A 109 21.75 -17.89 5.84
CA LYS A 109 23.21 -18.00 6.05
C LYS A 109 24.04 -17.24 5.01
N LYS A 110 23.44 -16.82 3.89
CA LYS A 110 24.15 -16.10 2.83
C LYS A 110 24.39 -14.64 3.23
N GLU A 111 25.40 -14.05 2.64
CA GLU A 111 25.67 -12.62 2.76
C GLU A 111 24.55 -11.80 2.11
N ASN A 112 24.35 -10.58 2.59
CA ASN A 112 23.39 -9.66 1.98
C ASN A 112 23.82 -9.34 0.54
N ASN A 113 22.86 -9.17 -0.36
CA ASN A 113 23.10 -8.93 -1.79
C ASN A 113 23.96 -10.01 -2.49
N SER A 114 23.93 -11.27 -2.05
CA SER A 114 24.72 -12.35 -2.66
C SER A 114 23.95 -13.17 -3.70
N ILE A 115 22.62 -13.10 -3.73
CA ILE A 115 21.76 -13.87 -4.63
C ILE A 115 21.32 -13.00 -5.80
N TRP A 116 21.96 -13.16 -6.96
CA TRP A 116 21.59 -12.40 -8.17
C TRP A 116 20.25 -12.85 -8.74
N ILE A 117 19.33 -11.90 -8.93
CA ILE A 117 18.02 -12.15 -9.56
C ILE A 117 17.79 -11.34 -10.85
N GLY A 118 18.74 -10.50 -11.25
CA GLY A 118 18.65 -9.67 -12.46
C GLY A 118 17.71 -8.47 -12.32
N LYS A 119 17.09 -8.08 -13.45
CA LYS A 119 15.99 -7.11 -13.47
C LYS A 119 14.67 -7.85 -13.24
N VAL A 120 13.81 -7.32 -12.37
CA VAL A 120 12.53 -7.93 -11.98
C VAL A 120 11.44 -6.86 -12.00
N LYS A 121 10.42 -7.07 -12.82
CA LYS A 121 9.25 -6.18 -12.89
C LYS A 121 8.33 -6.33 -11.69
N LYS A 122 8.06 -7.56 -11.24
CA LYS A 122 7.20 -7.83 -10.08
C LYS A 122 7.90 -8.77 -9.09
N LEU A 123 8.08 -8.32 -7.86
CA LEU A 123 8.65 -9.12 -6.77
C LEU A 123 7.60 -9.35 -5.69
N GLU A 124 7.22 -10.61 -5.49
CA GLU A 124 6.29 -11.03 -4.44
C GLU A 124 7.00 -11.93 -3.42
N LEU A 125 7.01 -11.49 -2.16
CA LEU A 125 7.53 -12.28 -1.05
C LEU A 125 6.43 -12.50 -0.01
N GLY A 126 6.09 -13.77 0.22
CA GLY A 126 5.06 -14.18 1.16
C GLY A 126 5.61 -14.91 2.38
N ASN A 127 5.06 -14.56 3.54
CA ASN A 127 5.36 -15.13 4.84
C ASN A 127 6.88 -15.08 5.11
N HIS A 128 7.50 -16.21 5.48
CA HIS A 128 8.92 -16.21 5.86
C HIS A 128 9.85 -15.78 4.72
N ALA A 129 9.44 -15.93 3.45
CA ALA A 129 10.25 -15.55 2.30
C ALA A 129 10.60 -14.06 2.28
N VAL A 130 9.84 -13.21 2.97
CA VAL A 130 10.17 -11.79 3.14
C VAL A 130 11.55 -11.59 3.78
N ASN A 131 11.99 -12.48 4.67
CA ASN A 131 13.32 -12.39 5.28
C ASN A 131 14.47 -12.64 4.30
N ILE A 132 14.18 -13.09 3.07
CA ILE A 132 15.18 -13.26 2.01
C ILE A 132 15.50 -11.94 1.32
N LEU A 133 14.65 -10.92 1.43
CA LEU A 133 14.83 -9.66 0.71
C LEU A 133 16.25 -9.05 0.84
N PRO A 134 16.88 -8.98 2.03
CA PRO A 134 18.25 -8.45 2.17
C PRO A 134 19.32 -9.29 1.45
N LYS A 135 19.01 -10.56 1.14
CA LYS A 135 19.92 -11.50 0.46
C LYS A 135 19.86 -11.36 -1.06
N LEU A 136 18.80 -10.77 -1.60
CA LEU A 136 18.59 -10.59 -3.03
C LEU A 136 19.43 -9.42 -3.54
N ARG A 137 20.19 -9.65 -4.61
CA ARG A 137 20.88 -8.62 -5.38
C ARG A 137 20.04 -8.27 -6.58
N ILE A 138 19.31 -7.16 -6.47
CA ILE A 138 18.54 -6.53 -7.54
C ILE A 138 19.48 -5.66 -8.38
N HIS A 139 19.31 -5.66 -9.71
CA HIS A 139 20.09 -4.80 -10.61
C HIS A 139 19.92 -3.32 -10.23
N GLU A 140 20.98 -2.50 -10.32
CA GLU A 140 20.96 -1.09 -9.91
C GLU A 140 19.94 -0.25 -10.70
N GLU A 141 19.88 -0.47 -12.01
CA GLU A 141 18.90 0.13 -12.93
C GLU A 141 17.50 -0.56 -12.92
N ASN A 142 17.16 -1.33 -11.88
CA ASN A 142 15.86 -2.00 -11.87
C ASN A 142 14.71 -1.00 -11.65
N GLU A 143 13.79 -0.98 -12.60
CA GLU A 143 12.51 -0.25 -12.51
C GLU A 143 11.38 -1.26 -12.29
N MET A 144 11.05 -1.50 -11.01
CA MET A 144 10.04 -2.46 -10.61
C MET A 144 8.63 -1.88 -10.78
N GLU A 145 7.75 -2.61 -11.44
CA GLU A 145 6.33 -2.29 -11.54
C GLU A 145 5.64 -2.49 -10.17
N GLU A 146 5.97 -3.56 -9.44
CA GLU A 146 5.36 -3.87 -8.15
C GLU A 146 6.28 -4.64 -7.18
N LEU A 147 6.39 -4.14 -5.95
CA LEU A 147 6.93 -4.88 -4.80
C LEU A 147 5.80 -5.20 -3.82
N TYR A 148 5.51 -6.49 -3.65
CA TYR A 148 4.50 -6.99 -2.72
C TYR A 148 5.14 -7.83 -1.62
N LEU A 149 5.06 -7.34 -0.37
CA LEU A 149 5.53 -8.06 0.81
C LEU A 149 4.34 -8.35 1.73
N CYS A 150 4.15 -9.62 2.08
CA CYS A 150 3.02 -10.05 2.86
C CYS A 150 3.47 -11.01 3.96
N LEU A 151 3.25 -10.65 5.23
CA LEU A 151 3.64 -11.48 6.38
C LEU A 151 2.41 -11.84 7.23
N ILE A 152 1.65 -12.82 6.76
CA ILE A 152 0.43 -13.30 7.43
C ILE A 152 0.84 -14.33 8.47
N GLY A 153 0.63 -14.03 9.76
CA GLY A 153 0.94 -14.99 10.81
C GLY A 153 0.59 -14.49 12.21
N TYR A 154 0.20 -15.42 13.07
CA TYR A 154 -0.18 -15.16 14.47
C TYR A 154 1.04 -15.02 15.41
N GLY A 155 2.28 -15.12 14.90
CA GLY A 155 3.50 -15.08 15.72
C GLY A 155 4.43 -13.91 15.40
N TYR A 156 4.94 -13.23 16.42
CA TYR A 156 6.04 -12.27 16.31
C TYR A 156 7.33 -12.88 15.71
N TYR A 157 7.45 -14.21 15.71
CA TYR A 157 8.64 -14.96 15.28
C TYR A 157 8.91 -14.93 13.77
N HIS A 158 8.03 -14.33 12.95
CA HIS A 158 8.16 -14.38 11.49
C HIS A 158 9.09 -13.30 10.89
N THR A 159 9.47 -12.25 11.64
CA THR A 159 10.20 -11.08 11.09
C THR A 159 11.51 -10.75 11.78
N THR A 160 12.04 -11.65 12.61
CA THR A 160 13.21 -11.35 13.45
C THR A 160 14.46 -11.03 12.66
N GLU A 161 14.64 -11.57 11.45
CA GLU A 161 15.87 -11.37 10.70
C GLU A 161 15.88 -10.05 9.94
N ILE A 162 14.86 -9.78 9.12
CA ILE A 162 14.81 -8.54 8.33
C ILE A 162 14.69 -7.28 9.19
N LEU A 163 14.11 -7.36 10.39
CA LEU A 163 14.00 -6.20 11.27
C LEU A 163 15.32 -5.83 11.97
N LYS A 164 16.31 -6.73 11.98
CA LYS A 164 17.68 -6.45 12.47
C LYS A 164 18.49 -5.62 11.51
N GLU A 165 18.10 -5.57 10.24
CA GLU A 165 18.77 -4.77 9.22
C GLU A 165 18.80 -3.29 9.62
N GLU A 166 19.81 -2.57 9.14
CA GLU A 166 19.90 -1.14 9.39
C GLU A 166 18.79 -0.36 8.67
N ILE A 167 18.53 0.87 9.10
CA ILE A 167 17.56 1.74 8.45
C ILE A 167 18.07 2.04 7.03
N ASN A 168 17.21 1.96 6.03
CA ASN A 168 17.56 2.18 4.62
C ASN A 168 18.75 1.33 4.13
N SER A 169 18.91 0.08 4.61
CA SER A 169 19.99 -0.81 4.13
C SER A 169 19.58 -1.69 2.95
N ILE A 170 18.28 -1.95 2.78
CA ILE A 170 17.76 -2.91 1.79
C ILE A 170 17.44 -2.19 0.49
N TRP A 171 18.34 -2.27 -0.50
CA TRP A 171 18.12 -1.66 -1.81
C TRP A 171 17.02 -2.36 -2.61
N ILE A 172 16.01 -1.60 -3.05
CA ILE A 172 14.93 -2.10 -3.91
C ILE A 172 14.80 -1.39 -5.26
N GLY A 173 15.68 -0.43 -5.55
CA GLY A 173 15.68 0.32 -6.81
C GLY A 173 14.53 1.32 -6.92
N LYS A 174 14.06 1.55 -8.17
CA LYS A 174 12.84 2.32 -8.45
C LYS A 174 11.64 1.37 -8.39
N VAL A 175 10.56 1.78 -7.75
CA VAL A 175 9.34 0.99 -7.55
C VAL A 175 8.12 1.86 -7.83
N ARG A 176 7.32 1.45 -8.82
CA ARG A 176 6.05 2.12 -9.16
C ARG A 176 4.96 1.84 -8.12
N LYS A 177 4.83 0.60 -7.64
CA LYS A 177 3.84 0.22 -6.61
C LYS A 177 4.47 -0.54 -5.46
N LEU A 178 4.34 -0.03 -4.24
CA LEU A 178 4.80 -0.68 -3.02
C LEU A 178 3.61 -1.11 -2.16
N LYS A 179 3.47 -2.42 -1.93
CA LYS A 179 2.37 -2.98 -1.13
C LYS A 179 2.93 -3.79 0.03
N LEU A 180 2.67 -3.34 1.25
CA LEU A 180 3.09 -4.00 2.48
C LEU A 180 1.87 -4.41 3.29
N LYS A 181 1.75 -5.71 3.59
CA LYS A 181 0.62 -6.28 4.33
C LYS A 181 1.07 -6.96 5.63
N ASP A 182 0.28 -6.75 6.68
CA ASP A 182 0.50 -7.25 8.03
C ASP A 182 1.88 -6.84 8.57
N TYR A 183 2.66 -7.79 9.10
CA TYR A 183 3.96 -7.48 9.71
C TYR A 183 4.98 -6.92 8.73
N ALA A 184 4.72 -7.04 7.42
CA ALA A 184 5.59 -6.47 6.40
C ALA A 184 5.62 -4.94 6.47
N VAL A 185 4.59 -4.30 7.05
CA VAL A 185 4.57 -2.84 7.22
C VAL A 185 5.78 -2.37 8.03
N ASN A 186 6.19 -3.07 9.10
CA ASN A 186 7.39 -2.76 9.89
C ASN A 186 8.71 -2.77 9.10
N ILE A 187 8.75 -3.31 7.87
CA ILE A 187 9.94 -3.35 7.03
C ILE A 187 10.14 -2.02 6.30
N LEU A 188 9.11 -1.18 6.17
CA LEU A 188 9.18 0.08 5.42
C LEU A 188 10.43 0.93 5.77
N PRO A 189 10.81 1.15 7.04
CA PRO A 189 12.01 1.94 7.38
C PRO A 189 13.35 1.28 7.00
N LYS A 190 13.35 0.00 6.61
CA LYS A 190 14.54 -0.76 6.20
C LYS A 190 14.78 -0.65 4.69
N LEU A 191 13.75 -0.30 3.93
CA LEU A 191 13.80 -0.22 2.48
C LEU A 191 14.53 1.07 2.04
N ARG A 192 15.53 0.91 1.20
CA ARG A 192 16.21 1.99 0.49
C ARG A 192 15.62 2.12 -0.91
N ILE A 193 14.71 3.08 -1.05
CA ILE A 193 14.10 3.48 -2.32
C ILE A 193 15.05 4.47 -3.02
N HIS A 194 15.17 4.36 -4.35
CA HIS A 194 15.96 5.30 -5.15
C HIS A 194 15.49 6.75 -4.94
N GLU A 195 16.41 7.73 -4.87
CA GLU A 195 16.07 9.13 -4.54
C GLU A 195 15.13 9.77 -5.58
N GLU A 196 15.35 9.47 -6.86
CA GLU A 196 14.51 9.88 -7.99
C GLU A 196 13.23 9.03 -8.17
N ASN A 197 12.83 8.22 -7.18
CA ASN A 197 11.65 7.38 -7.33
C ASN A 197 10.36 8.20 -7.34
N GLU A 198 9.61 8.09 -8.44
CA GLU A 198 8.25 8.59 -8.57
C GLU A 198 7.27 7.40 -8.46
N MET A 199 6.82 7.13 -7.24
CA MET A 199 5.91 6.02 -6.94
C MET A 199 4.48 6.39 -7.35
N GLU A 200 3.81 5.50 -8.06
CA GLU A 200 2.40 5.63 -8.38
C GLU A 200 1.52 5.35 -7.15
N GLU A 201 1.87 4.32 -6.37
CA GLU A 201 0.99 3.83 -5.30
C GLU A 201 1.77 3.21 -4.12
N LEU A 202 1.49 3.69 -2.92
CA LEU A 202 1.88 3.08 -1.65
C LEU A 202 0.64 2.51 -0.95
N VAL A 203 0.62 1.20 -0.69
CA VAL A 203 -0.44 0.53 0.05
C VAL A 203 0.13 -0.11 1.31
N LEU A 204 -0.36 0.32 2.48
CA LEU A 204 -0.03 -0.27 3.77
C LEU A 204 -1.30 -0.80 4.44
N GLU A 205 -1.30 -2.07 4.81
CA GLU A 205 -2.44 -2.72 5.48
C GLU A 205 -1.96 -3.48 6.71
N ALA A 206 -2.42 -3.08 7.90
CA ALA A 206 -2.00 -3.70 9.16
C ALA A 206 -3.21 -3.99 10.05
N TYR A 207 -3.48 -5.27 10.32
CA TYR A 207 -4.66 -5.69 11.08
C TYR A 207 -4.44 -5.75 12.60
N TYR A 208 -3.19 -5.66 13.07
CA TYR A 208 -2.85 -5.70 14.49
C TYR A 208 -1.82 -4.61 14.85
N PRO A 209 -1.80 -4.10 16.10
CA PRO A 209 -0.89 -3.00 16.47
C PRO A 209 0.59 -3.42 16.40
N ARG A 210 0.87 -4.71 16.61
CA ARG A 210 2.21 -5.30 16.47
C ARG A 210 2.77 -5.22 15.03
N ASN A 211 1.92 -5.05 14.02
CA ASN A 211 2.33 -4.92 12.63
C ASN A 211 3.02 -3.59 12.30
N ILE A 212 2.91 -2.58 13.19
CA ILE A 212 3.46 -1.23 13.01
C ILE A 212 4.37 -0.78 14.16
N ILE A 213 4.67 -1.67 15.12
CA ILE A 213 5.37 -1.34 16.36
C ILE A 213 6.75 -0.71 16.15
N GLU A 214 7.45 -1.07 15.07
CA GLU A 214 8.77 -0.51 14.76
C GLU A 214 8.68 0.88 14.11
N ILE A 215 7.59 1.15 13.39
CA ILE A 215 7.35 2.44 12.74
C ILE A 215 6.87 3.47 13.74
N ILE A 216 5.92 3.13 14.61
CA ILE A 216 5.34 4.09 15.57
C ILE A 216 6.36 4.61 16.59
N LYS A 217 7.47 3.89 16.80
CA LYS A 217 8.61 4.34 17.62
C LYS A 217 9.48 5.40 16.93
N LYS A 218 9.30 5.61 15.63
CA LYS A 218 10.05 6.60 14.86
C LYS A 218 9.52 8.00 15.09
N GLU A 219 10.38 8.97 14.83
CA GLU A 219 10.02 10.39 14.81
C GLU A 219 9.08 10.69 13.64
N ASN A 220 8.26 11.73 13.79
CA ASN A 220 7.39 12.19 12.71
C ASN A 220 8.23 12.64 11.51
N ASN A 221 7.75 12.39 10.29
CA ASN A 221 8.45 12.72 9.04
C ASN A 221 9.85 12.11 8.88
N SER A 222 10.14 10.97 9.53
CA SER A 222 11.47 10.33 9.47
C SER A 222 11.59 9.25 8.39
N ILE A 223 10.48 8.74 7.86
CA ILE A 223 10.46 7.67 6.86
C ILE A 223 10.29 8.27 5.48
N TRP A 224 11.36 8.29 4.68
CA TRP A 224 11.31 8.73 3.29
C TRP A 224 10.72 7.65 2.38
N ILE A 225 9.73 8.03 1.56
CA ILE A 225 9.06 7.14 0.61
C ILE A 225 9.16 7.61 -0.86
N GLY A 226 9.95 8.65 -1.13
CA GLY A 226 10.03 9.29 -2.45
C GLY A 226 8.85 10.23 -2.71
N LYS A 227 8.63 10.56 -3.99
CA LYS A 227 7.39 11.21 -4.45
C LYS A 227 6.34 10.13 -4.66
N VAL A 228 5.13 10.31 -4.13
CA VAL A 228 4.07 9.29 -4.17
C VAL A 228 2.77 9.91 -4.64
N ARG A 229 2.19 9.38 -5.72
CA ARG A 229 0.92 9.90 -6.28
C ARG A 229 -0.28 9.44 -5.46
N LYS A 230 -0.31 8.18 -5.02
CA LYS A 230 -1.42 7.60 -4.25
C LYS A 230 -0.96 6.92 -2.98
N ILE A 231 -1.61 7.21 -1.86
CA ILE A 231 -1.34 6.59 -0.57
C ILE A 231 -2.64 5.96 -0.05
N ASN A 232 -2.63 4.64 0.18
CA ASN A 232 -3.73 3.88 0.75
C ASN A 232 -3.30 3.23 2.07
N LEU A 233 -3.83 3.70 3.20
CA LEU A 233 -3.53 3.16 4.53
C LEU A 233 -4.78 2.54 5.15
N ARG A 234 -4.66 1.28 5.58
CA ARG A 234 -5.78 0.52 6.16
C ARG A 234 -5.49 0.00 7.56
N ASN A 235 -6.51 0.10 8.41
CA ASN A 235 -6.49 -0.34 9.80
C ASN A 235 -5.37 0.34 10.60
N TYR A 236 -4.58 -0.40 11.37
CA TYR A 236 -3.47 0.17 12.14
C TYR A 236 -2.45 0.90 11.26
N ALA A 237 -2.37 0.60 9.97
CA ALA A 237 -1.42 1.28 9.07
C ALA A 237 -1.70 2.78 8.94
N VAL A 238 -2.90 3.24 9.31
CA VAL A 238 -3.21 4.66 9.39
C VAL A 238 -2.29 5.38 10.39
N GLU A 239 -1.88 4.73 11.50
CA GLU A 239 -0.92 5.28 12.48
C GLU A 239 0.48 5.53 11.91
N VAL A 240 0.78 5.00 10.71
CA VAL A 240 2.05 5.24 10.02
C VAL A 240 2.09 6.63 9.38
N LEU A 241 0.94 7.24 9.07
CA LEU A 241 0.86 8.49 8.30
C LEU A 241 1.76 9.63 8.85
N PRO A 242 1.78 9.95 10.16
CA PRO A 242 2.63 11.01 10.70
C PRO A 242 4.13 10.72 10.59
N LYS A 243 4.51 9.45 10.41
CA LYS A 243 5.90 9.00 10.33
C LYS A 243 6.45 9.10 8.90
N LEU A 244 5.56 9.18 7.89
CA LEU A 244 5.93 9.32 6.48
C LEU A 244 6.38 10.76 6.19
N ARG A 245 7.54 10.90 5.55
CA ARG A 245 8.05 12.18 5.05
C ARG A 245 7.45 12.45 3.67
N ILE A 246 6.29 13.10 3.65
CA ILE A 246 5.65 13.57 2.42
C ILE A 246 6.33 14.88 2.00
N HIS A 247 6.91 14.92 0.80
CA HIS A 247 7.59 16.11 0.29
C HIS A 247 6.59 17.26 0.11
N GLU A 248 6.98 18.52 0.40
CA GLU A 248 6.06 19.68 0.29
C GLU A 248 5.57 19.88 -1.15
N GLU A 249 6.44 19.61 -2.12
CA GLU A 249 6.11 19.65 -3.56
C GLU A 249 5.38 18.38 -4.05
N ASN A 250 5.09 17.41 -3.16
CA ASN A 250 4.38 16.20 -3.57
C ASN A 250 2.93 16.55 -3.90
N LEU A 251 2.58 16.44 -5.18
CA LEU A 251 1.20 16.52 -5.64
C LEU A 251 0.54 15.16 -5.43
N THR A 252 0.00 14.95 -4.23
CA THR A 252 -0.71 13.72 -3.90
C THR A 252 -2.05 13.71 -4.65
N GLU A 253 -2.19 12.81 -5.60
CA GLU A 253 -3.44 12.64 -6.36
C GLU A 253 -4.54 12.04 -5.47
N GLU A 254 -4.17 11.13 -4.57
CA GLU A 254 -5.13 10.41 -3.74
C GLU A 254 -4.54 10.02 -2.38
N LEU A 255 -5.22 10.42 -1.29
CA LEU A 255 -4.98 9.93 0.06
C LEU A 255 -6.25 9.21 0.54
N SER A 256 -6.16 7.89 0.70
CA SER A 256 -7.26 7.03 1.16
C SER A 256 -6.90 6.39 2.49
N LEU A 257 -7.68 6.69 3.54
CA LEU A 257 -7.51 6.16 4.89
C LEU A 257 -8.77 5.40 5.31
N SER A 258 -8.61 4.16 5.80
CA SER A 258 -9.71 3.34 6.32
C SER A 258 -9.30 2.71 7.63
N ALA A 259 -10.15 2.77 8.65
CA ALA A 259 -9.89 2.11 9.91
C ALA A 259 -11.18 1.48 10.44
N ASP A 260 -11.13 0.18 10.77
CA ASP A 260 -12.31 -0.57 11.22
C ASP A 260 -12.58 -0.49 12.73
N GLY A 261 -11.72 0.20 13.50
CA GLY A 261 -11.82 0.38 14.95
C GLY A 261 -11.10 1.64 15.42
N THR A 262 -11.44 2.14 16.62
CA THR A 262 -10.75 3.32 17.21
C THR A 262 -9.37 3.00 17.74
N GLU A 263 -9.15 1.76 18.17
CA GLU A 263 -7.86 1.24 18.59
C GLU A 263 -6.82 1.34 17.47
N HIS A 264 -7.25 1.44 16.20
CA HIS A 264 -6.39 1.68 15.04
C HIS A 264 -5.83 3.11 14.96
N LEU A 265 -6.31 4.03 15.81
CA LEU A 265 -5.99 5.46 15.74
C LEU A 265 -5.53 6.02 17.09
N ALA A 266 -5.46 5.19 18.13
CA ALA A 266 -5.22 5.61 19.50
C ALA A 266 -4.01 6.56 19.59
N LYS A 267 -2.90 6.23 18.93
CA LYS A 267 -1.69 7.05 18.99
C LYS A 267 -1.82 8.36 18.24
N ILE A 268 -2.44 8.35 17.06
CA ILE A 268 -2.62 9.57 16.27
C ILE A 268 -3.52 10.58 17.01
N LEU A 269 -4.56 10.08 17.68
CA LEU A 269 -5.51 10.95 18.38
C LEU A 269 -4.89 11.53 19.66
N GLU A 270 -4.06 10.76 20.37
CA GLU A 270 -3.28 11.22 21.53
C GLU A 270 -2.18 12.25 21.16
N GLU A 271 -1.59 12.15 19.97
CA GLU A 271 -0.58 13.12 19.51
C GLU A 271 -1.21 14.50 19.23
N ASN A 272 -0.70 15.56 19.87
CA ASN A 272 -1.17 16.94 19.65
C ASN A 272 -0.66 17.56 18.34
N SER A 273 0.19 16.87 17.59
CA SER A 273 0.73 17.37 16.32
C SER A 273 -0.26 17.18 15.17
N SER A 274 -0.44 18.23 14.39
CA SER A 274 -1.09 18.13 13.08
C SER A 274 -0.23 17.32 12.10
N ILE A 275 -0.88 16.58 11.21
CA ILE A 275 -0.27 15.79 10.14
C ILE A 275 -0.31 16.62 8.85
N TRP A 276 0.85 17.07 8.39
CA TRP A 276 0.94 17.76 7.11
C TRP A 276 0.79 16.76 5.95
N ILE A 277 -0.21 16.97 5.09
CA ILE A 277 -0.46 16.13 3.90
C ILE A 277 -0.30 16.89 2.58
N GLY A 278 0.14 18.15 2.64
CA GLY A 278 0.42 18.96 1.46
C GLY A 278 -0.83 19.31 0.64
N ARG A 279 -0.68 19.27 -0.69
CA ARG A 279 -1.78 19.42 -1.66
C ARG A 279 -2.31 18.04 -2.02
N VAL A 280 -3.63 17.87 -1.90
CA VAL A 280 -4.32 16.60 -2.14
C VAL A 280 -5.50 16.84 -3.08
N LYS A 281 -5.50 16.15 -4.23
CA LYS A 281 -6.62 16.21 -5.18
C LYS A 281 -7.83 15.43 -4.68
N LYS A 282 -7.62 14.23 -4.13
CA LYS A 282 -8.69 13.38 -3.60
C LYS A 282 -8.38 12.91 -2.19
N LEU A 283 -9.24 13.25 -1.24
CA LEU A 283 -9.15 12.78 0.13
C LEU A 283 -10.34 11.87 0.45
N GLU A 284 -10.04 10.62 0.78
CA GLU A 284 -11.02 9.61 1.11
C GLU A 284 -10.78 9.11 2.54
N LEU A 285 -11.76 9.32 3.43
CA LEU A 285 -11.72 8.82 4.80
C LEU A 285 -12.92 7.90 5.04
N ARG A 286 -12.64 6.67 5.46
CA ARG A 286 -13.66 5.63 5.72
C ARG A 286 -13.66 5.20 7.19
N ASP A 287 -14.86 5.00 7.70
CA ASP A 287 -15.16 4.51 9.03
C ASP A 287 -14.46 5.33 10.11
N TYR A 288 -13.69 4.71 11.01
CA TYR A 288 -13.07 5.42 12.12
C TYR A 288 -11.98 6.40 11.64
N ALA A 289 -11.41 6.22 10.44
CA ALA A 289 -10.35 7.09 9.92
C ALA A 289 -10.83 8.55 9.73
N VAL A 290 -12.15 8.78 9.66
CA VAL A 290 -12.71 10.14 9.63
C VAL A 290 -12.32 10.95 10.89
N ASN A 291 -12.06 10.30 12.03
CA ASN A 291 -11.60 10.97 13.26
C ASN A 291 -10.22 11.63 13.13
N ILE A 292 -9.46 11.30 12.08
CA ILE A 292 -8.17 11.94 11.80
C ILE A 292 -8.34 13.26 11.06
N LEU A 293 -9.51 13.53 10.46
CA LEU A 293 -9.73 14.73 9.67
C LEU A 293 -9.31 16.04 10.39
N PRO A 294 -9.65 16.27 11.68
CA PRO A 294 -9.19 17.47 12.39
C PRO A 294 -7.67 17.57 12.57
N LYS A 295 -6.95 16.43 12.51
CA LYS A 295 -5.48 16.38 12.61
C LYS A 295 -4.81 16.63 11.26
N LEU A 296 -5.51 16.50 10.14
CA LEU A 296 -4.93 16.71 8.81
C LEU A 296 -4.75 18.20 8.54
N ARG A 297 -3.51 18.61 8.27
CA ARG A 297 -3.18 19.95 7.80
C ARG A 297 -2.99 19.91 6.29
N ILE A 298 -3.96 20.51 5.60
CA ILE A 298 -3.97 20.68 4.14
C ILE A 298 -3.39 22.06 3.81
N HIS A 299 -2.70 22.17 2.66
CA HIS A 299 -2.21 23.44 2.16
C HIS A 299 -3.35 24.46 1.97
N GLU A 300 -3.13 25.74 2.27
CA GLU A 300 -4.17 26.77 2.23
C GLU A 300 -4.74 27.00 0.82
N GLU A 301 -3.86 26.98 -0.19
CA GLU A 301 -4.20 27.05 -1.62
C GLU A 301 -4.65 25.69 -2.23
N ASN A 302 -5.03 24.70 -1.41
CA ASN A 302 -5.46 23.42 -1.96
C ASN A 302 -6.82 23.53 -2.66
N GLU A 303 -6.84 23.15 -3.94
CA GLU A 303 -8.05 22.95 -4.73
C GLU A 303 -8.33 21.45 -4.86
N MET A 304 -9.16 20.92 -3.96
CA MET A 304 -9.50 19.51 -3.92
C MET A 304 -10.55 19.18 -4.98
N GLU A 305 -10.27 18.14 -5.77
CA GLU A 305 -11.24 17.58 -6.73
C GLU A 305 -12.36 16.84 -5.98
N GLU A 306 -12.03 16.06 -4.96
CA GLU A 306 -13.02 15.26 -4.22
C GLU A 306 -12.66 15.08 -2.75
N LEU A 307 -13.61 15.41 -1.86
CA LEU A 307 -13.61 14.99 -0.46
C LEU A 307 -14.71 13.95 -0.24
N TYR A 308 -14.32 12.73 0.11
CA TYR A 308 -15.24 11.64 0.41
C TYR A 308 -15.08 11.20 1.88
N LEU A 309 -16.14 11.37 2.67
CA LEU A 309 -16.21 10.89 4.05
C LEU A 309 -17.36 9.89 4.18
N CYS A 310 -17.09 8.71 4.71
CA CYS A 310 -18.10 7.66 4.89
C CYS A 310 -17.92 6.97 6.23
N LEU A 311 -18.92 7.05 7.10
CA LEU A 311 -18.91 6.40 8.42
C LEU A 311 -20.04 5.39 8.54
N ILE A 312 -19.77 4.09 8.39
CA ILE A 312 -20.80 3.05 8.44
C ILE A 312 -20.89 2.46 9.87
N GLY A 313 -22.09 2.02 10.30
CA GLY A 313 -22.24 1.14 11.48
C GLY A 313 -22.13 1.81 12.86
N TYR A 314 -21.73 1.06 13.90
CA TYR A 314 -21.68 1.48 15.32
C TYR A 314 -20.67 2.63 15.63
N CYS A 315 -20.05 3.21 14.61
CA CYS A 315 -18.99 4.23 14.67
C CYS A 315 -19.49 5.62 15.10
N TYR A 316 -20.80 5.82 15.31
CA TYR A 316 -21.38 7.14 15.61
C TYR A 316 -20.85 7.76 16.91
N TYR A 317 -20.47 6.95 17.91
CA TYR A 317 -19.98 7.45 19.20
C TYR A 317 -18.70 8.27 19.06
N HIS A 318 -17.93 8.07 18.00
CA HIS A 318 -16.61 8.69 17.86
C HIS A 318 -16.65 10.02 17.13
N ILE A 319 -17.61 10.21 16.22
CA ILE A 319 -17.81 11.56 15.67
C ILE A 319 -18.29 12.54 16.74
N ILE A 320 -18.88 12.07 17.85
CA ILE A 320 -19.29 12.91 18.96
C ILE A 320 -18.09 13.69 19.51
N GLU A 321 -16.87 13.13 19.50
CA GLU A 321 -15.68 13.84 19.95
C GLU A 321 -15.34 15.00 19.01
N ILE A 322 -15.31 14.76 17.69
CA ILE A 322 -15.16 15.83 16.68
C ILE A 322 -16.24 16.91 16.86
N LEU A 323 -17.47 16.50 17.15
CA LEU A 323 -18.61 17.40 17.34
C LEU A 323 -18.66 18.06 18.72
N LYS A 324 -17.86 17.63 19.70
CA LYS A 324 -17.80 18.23 21.05
C LYS A 324 -16.79 19.35 21.15
N GLU A 325 -15.78 19.37 20.29
CA GLU A 325 -14.78 20.43 20.29
C GLU A 325 -15.41 21.77 19.88
N GLU A 326 -15.74 22.61 20.86
CA GLU A 326 -16.30 23.95 20.63
C GLU A 326 -15.31 24.80 19.82
N ASN A 327 -15.79 25.43 18.74
CA ASN A 327 -15.03 26.32 17.85
C ASN A 327 -13.93 25.70 16.96
N ASN A 328 -13.78 24.37 16.94
CA ASN A 328 -12.83 23.72 16.03
C ASN A 328 -13.45 23.48 14.65
N SER A 329 -13.39 24.51 13.81
CA SER A 329 -13.70 24.36 12.38
C SER A 329 -12.53 23.68 11.67
N ILE A 330 -12.81 22.67 10.86
CA ILE A 330 -11.84 21.92 10.06
C ILE A 330 -11.72 22.62 8.71
N TRP A 331 -10.59 23.29 8.47
CA TRP A 331 -10.31 23.90 7.17
C TRP A 331 -10.01 22.83 6.11
N ILE A 332 -10.77 22.84 5.01
CA ILE A 332 -10.61 21.89 3.89
C ILE A 332 -10.35 22.58 2.54
N GLY A 333 -10.27 23.92 2.51
CA GLY A 333 -9.95 24.69 1.30
C GLY A 333 -11.09 24.78 0.30
N LYS A 334 -10.75 24.80 -1.00
CA LYS A 334 -11.72 24.72 -2.11
C LYS A 334 -11.97 23.24 -2.44
N VAL A 335 -13.23 22.85 -2.64
CA VAL A 335 -13.63 21.46 -2.92
C VAL A 335 -14.65 21.44 -4.05
N ARG A 336 -14.32 20.77 -5.16
CA ARG A 336 -15.23 20.60 -6.31
C ARG A 336 -16.34 19.60 -6.04
N LYS A 337 -16.06 18.48 -5.37
CA LYS A 337 -17.05 17.47 -5.01
C LYS A 337 -16.95 17.09 -3.53
N LEU A 338 -18.03 17.29 -2.79
CA LEU A 338 -18.12 16.90 -1.37
C LEU A 338 -19.16 15.79 -1.22
N THR A 339 -18.71 14.60 -0.82
CA THR A 339 -19.59 13.46 -0.54
C THR A 339 -19.47 13.05 0.92
N LEU A 340 -20.58 13.16 1.65
CA LEU A 340 -20.71 12.70 3.03
C LEU A 340 -21.76 11.59 3.10
N LYS A 341 -21.36 10.42 3.61
CA LYS A 341 -22.25 9.26 3.76
C LYS A 341 -22.42 8.84 5.21
N ASN A 342 -23.65 8.44 5.53
CA ASN A 342 -24.13 8.03 6.84
C ASN A 342 -23.73 9.08 7.88
N TYR A 343 -23.24 8.63 9.04
CA TYR A 343 -22.86 9.46 10.18
C TYR A 343 -21.85 10.57 9.84
N ALA A 344 -21.13 10.50 8.71
CA ALA A 344 -20.25 11.56 8.23
C ALA A 344 -20.98 12.89 7.96
N VAL A 345 -22.29 12.85 7.69
CA VAL A 345 -23.10 14.07 7.46
C VAL A 345 -23.07 15.00 8.68
N GLY A 346 -22.99 14.45 9.91
CA GLY A 346 -22.87 15.25 11.14
C GLY A 346 -21.66 16.20 11.15
N ILE A 347 -20.56 15.79 10.50
CA ILE A 347 -19.30 16.54 10.44
C ILE A 347 -19.42 17.77 9.53
N LEU A 348 -20.44 17.84 8.67
CA LEU A 348 -20.63 18.97 7.75
C LEU A 348 -20.60 20.32 8.48
N SER A 349 -21.23 20.40 9.65
CA SER A 349 -21.25 21.61 10.51
C SER A 349 -19.87 22.08 10.99
N ARG A 350 -18.86 21.21 10.89
CA ARG A 350 -17.48 21.48 11.30
C ARG A 350 -16.57 21.78 10.12
N LEU A 351 -16.97 21.48 8.90
CA LEU A 351 -16.15 21.75 7.72
C LEU A 351 -16.17 23.26 7.41
N LYS A 352 -14.99 23.82 7.18
CA LYS A 352 -14.79 25.20 6.72
C LYS A 352 -14.22 25.19 5.32
N LEU A 353 -15.04 25.61 4.38
CA LEU A 353 -14.69 25.83 2.98
C LEU A 353 -14.15 27.24 2.78
N HIS A 354 -13.41 27.44 1.70
CA HIS A 354 -12.99 28.76 1.24
C HIS A 354 -14.21 29.64 0.88
N GLU A 355 -14.10 30.96 1.05
CA GLU A 355 -15.21 31.88 0.77
C GLU A 355 -15.62 31.89 -0.73
N GLU A 356 -14.62 31.81 -1.61
CA GLU A 356 -14.78 31.65 -3.06
C GLU A 356 -15.02 30.20 -3.51
N ASN A 357 -15.51 29.30 -2.64
CA ASN A 357 -15.71 27.92 -3.03
C ASN A 357 -16.85 27.80 -4.07
N GLU A 358 -16.50 27.24 -5.24
CA GLU A 358 -17.45 26.86 -6.29
C GLU A 358 -17.44 25.35 -6.46
N MET A 359 -18.50 24.71 -5.96
CA MET A 359 -18.66 23.25 -5.91
C MET A 359 -19.49 22.76 -7.10
N GLU A 360 -19.05 21.69 -7.74
CA GLU A 360 -19.82 20.99 -8.78
C GLU A 360 -20.93 20.16 -8.15
N GLU A 361 -20.62 19.43 -7.08
CA GLU A 361 -21.56 18.51 -6.46
C GLU A 361 -21.40 18.44 -4.93
N LEU A 362 -22.49 18.70 -4.22
CA LEU A 362 -22.68 18.36 -2.82
C LEU A 362 -23.58 17.11 -2.73
N SER A 363 -23.08 16.02 -2.17
CA SER A 363 -23.84 14.78 -1.98
C SER A 363 -23.87 14.40 -0.50
N LEU A 364 -25.05 14.45 0.11
CA LEU A 364 -25.28 14.06 1.50
C LEU A 364 -26.26 12.87 1.53
N GLU A 365 -25.79 11.74 2.05
CA GLU A 365 -26.57 10.51 2.18
C GLU A 365 -26.58 10.11 3.64
N GLU A 366 -27.69 10.31 4.37
CA GLU A 366 -27.79 9.95 5.78
C GLU A 366 -28.90 8.92 5.99
N CYS A 367 -28.52 7.72 6.41
CA CYS A 367 -29.46 6.63 6.69
C CYS A 367 -29.99 6.66 8.14
N HIS A 368 -29.36 7.44 9.04
CA HIS A 368 -29.67 7.45 10.47
C HIS A 368 -29.79 8.87 11.05
N SER A 369 -30.87 9.16 11.78
CA SER A 369 -31.10 10.52 12.32
C SER A 369 -30.21 10.94 13.50
N ALA A 370 -29.50 10.01 14.14
CA ALA A 370 -28.84 10.23 15.43
C ALA A 370 -27.75 11.31 15.40
N THR A 371 -27.06 11.45 14.28
CA THR A 371 -25.94 12.39 14.07
C THR A 371 -26.36 13.78 13.64
N LEU A 372 -27.62 13.94 13.25
CA LEU A 372 -28.18 15.23 12.87
C LEU A 372 -28.66 16.04 14.08
N VAL A 373 -28.68 15.46 15.28
CA VAL A 373 -29.13 16.15 16.51
C VAL A 373 -28.36 17.45 16.73
N GLU A 374 -27.04 17.45 16.52
CA GLU A 374 -26.26 18.68 16.64
C GLU A 374 -26.55 19.66 15.50
N ILE A 375 -26.70 19.18 14.26
CA ILE A 375 -27.05 20.03 13.10
C ILE A 375 -28.42 20.69 13.28
N PHE A 376 -29.41 19.98 13.85
CA PHE A 376 -30.74 20.52 14.09
C PHE A 376 -30.77 21.64 15.14
N LYS A 377 -29.79 21.70 16.04
CA LYS A 377 -29.67 22.79 17.02
C LYS A 377 -29.11 24.07 16.42
N ILE A 378 -28.47 24.00 15.24
CA ILE A 378 -27.88 25.17 14.61
C ILE A 378 -28.96 25.99 13.90
N MET A 379 -28.73 27.30 13.80
CA MET A 379 -29.60 28.24 13.11
C MET A 379 -29.73 27.89 11.62
N ASP A 380 -30.83 28.30 11.01
CA ASP A 380 -31.01 28.17 9.57
C ASP A 380 -29.94 28.96 8.83
N LYS A 381 -29.47 28.42 7.70
CA LYS A 381 -28.41 29.03 6.87
C LYS A 381 -27.12 29.36 7.64
N SER A 382 -26.75 28.53 8.62
CA SER A 382 -25.49 28.72 9.36
C SER A 382 -24.32 27.91 8.79
N ILE A 383 -24.60 26.89 7.96
CA ILE A 383 -23.58 26.03 7.37
C ILE A 383 -23.27 26.55 5.97
N TRP A 384 -22.21 27.35 5.85
CA TRP A 384 -21.77 27.91 4.58
C TRP A 384 -21.18 26.82 3.65
N ILE A 385 -21.77 26.66 2.47
CA ILE A 385 -21.31 25.74 1.40
C ILE A 385 -20.65 26.50 0.25
N GLY A 386 -21.04 27.76 0.03
CA GLY A 386 -20.60 28.56 -1.13
C GLY A 386 -21.54 28.43 -2.32
N LYS A 387 -20.98 28.51 -3.53
CA LYS A 387 -21.73 28.30 -4.78
C LYS A 387 -21.72 26.82 -5.13
N VAL A 388 -22.84 26.26 -5.56
CA VAL A 388 -22.94 24.83 -5.89
C VAL A 388 -23.79 24.61 -7.15
N ARG A 389 -23.35 23.74 -8.06
CA ARG A 389 -24.12 23.41 -9.28
C ARG A 389 -25.18 22.33 -9.03
N LYS A 390 -24.83 21.31 -8.24
CA LYS A 390 -25.71 20.16 -7.97
C LYS A 390 -25.72 19.80 -6.49
N ILE A 391 -26.91 19.57 -5.94
CA ILE A 391 -27.09 19.09 -4.57
C ILE A 391 -27.92 17.80 -4.60
N ASN A 392 -27.37 16.72 -4.06
CA ASN A 392 -28.09 15.48 -3.79
C ASN A 392 -28.23 15.30 -2.29
N LEU A 393 -29.44 15.39 -1.77
CA LEU A 393 -29.77 15.05 -0.38
C LEU A 393 -30.61 13.79 -0.41
N THR A 394 -30.23 12.77 0.34
CA THR A 394 -30.98 11.52 0.43
C THR A 394 -31.15 11.07 1.88
N GLY A 395 -32.27 10.39 2.16
CA GLY A 395 -32.59 9.93 3.51
C GLY A 395 -32.85 11.09 4.47
N TYR A 396 -32.24 11.05 5.66
CA TYR A 396 -32.42 12.10 6.66
C TYR A 396 -31.69 13.41 6.30
N ALA A 397 -30.77 13.40 5.34
CA ALA A 397 -30.06 14.60 4.90
C ALA A 397 -30.99 15.65 4.29
N GLU A 398 -32.16 15.25 3.77
CA GLU A 398 -33.17 16.19 3.27
C GLU A 398 -33.67 17.15 4.36
N LYS A 399 -33.67 16.71 5.63
CA LYS A 399 -34.20 17.48 6.76
C LYS A 399 -33.28 18.61 7.22
N ILE A 400 -32.03 18.66 6.75
CA ILE A 400 -31.07 19.71 7.11
C ILE A 400 -30.84 20.71 5.98
N LYS A 401 -31.64 20.66 4.91
CA LYS A 401 -31.50 21.56 3.75
C LYS A 401 -31.63 23.04 4.13
N ASP A 402 -32.51 23.35 5.08
CA ASP A 402 -32.73 24.68 5.66
C ASP A 402 -31.51 25.20 6.46
N LYS A 403 -30.63 24.31 6.92
CA LYS A 403 -29.40 24.65 7.64
C LYS A 403 -28.25 25.06 6.72
N LEU A 404 -28.33 24.70 5.43
CA LEU A 404 -27.29 24.98 4.44
C LEU A 404 -27.46 26.40 3.88
N ASP A 405 -26.36 27.16 3.86
CA ASP A 405 -26.25 28.44 3.17
C ASP A 405 -25.44 28.25 1.88
N PHE A 406 -26.14 28.34 0.75
CA PHE A 406 -25.55 28.12 -0.58
C PHE A 406 -26.24 28.96 -1.65
N THR A 407 -25.50 29.21 -2.72
CA THR A 407 -26.04 29.78 -3.97
C THR A 407 -26.04 28.69 -5.04
N LEU A 408 -27.21 28.35 -5.58
CA LEU A 408 -27.31 27.40 -6.69
C LEU A 408 -26.88 28.08 -7.99
N LEU A 409 -25.90 27.50 -8.67
CA LEU A 409 -25.48 27.95 -10.00
C LEU A 409 -26.44 27.39 -11.06
N ALA A 410 -26.76 28.20 -12.06
CA ALA A 410 -27.48 27.70 -13.23
C ALA A 410 -26.67 26.57 -13.90
N PRO A 411 -27.32 25.55 -14.49
CA PRO A 411 -26.66 24.71 -15.48
C PRO A 411 -26.11 25.66 -16.55
N ASP A 412 -24.85 25.51 -16.95
CA ASP A 412 -24.32 26.35 -18.03
C ASP A 412 -25.27 26.21 -19.23
N ASP A 413 -25.89 27.32 -19.65
CA ASP A 413 -26.64 27.37 -20.91
C ASP A 413 -25.63 27.00 -22.01
N GLN A 414 -25.66 25.75 -22.45
CA GLN A 414 -25.08 25.43 -23.76
C GLN A 414 -25.94 26.21 -24.76
N GLU A 415 -25.43 27.36 -25.20
CA GLU A 415 -25.88 28.00 -26.42
C GLU A 415 -25.80 26.94 -27.52
N GLU A 416 -26.96 26.35 -27.87
CA GLU A 416 -27.16 25.78 -29.19
C GLU A 416 -26.89 26.92 -30.17
N ILE A 417 -25.71 26.91 -30.79
CA ILE A 417 -25.45 27.68 -32.00
C ILE A 417 -26.36 27.08 -33.07
N GLY A 418 -27.62 27.55 -33.10
CA GLY A 418 -28.51 27.41 -34.23
C GLY A 418 -27.86 28.10 -35.42
N SER A 419 -27.28 27.29 -36.31
CA SER A 419 -26.89 27.73 -37.64
C SER A 419 -28.08 27.46 -38.55
N ASP A 420 -28.76 28.53 -38.95
CA ASP A 420 -29.60 28.58 -40.15
C ASP A 420 -28.86 29.36 -41.25
#